data_AF-A0A2M9BPH5-F1
#
_entry.id   AF-A0A2M9BPH5-F1
#
_cell.length_a   1.000
_cell.length_b   1.000
_cell.length_c   1.000
_cell.angle_alpha   90.00
_cell.angle_beta   90.00
_cell.angle_gamma   90.00
#
_symmetry.space_group_name_H-M   'P 1'
#
loop_
_entity.id
_entity.type
_entity.pdbx_description
1 polymer ?
#
loop_
_entity_poly.entity_id
_entity_poly.type
_entity_poly.pdbx_seq_one_letter_code
_entity_poly.pdbx_strand_id
1 'polypeptide(L)'
;MRSAVLVSLLLVAGAARAQTDCAKPVVQLLRNNQPLAGPASALPAAATLRVGPGAGCPAQDYRFRHAQLTLVRHGRPVLPILLVEKPQVDLRPLLSSYQTGDQLQIFIPYQDVALVGPNGTLTPLLPARDARRQPGQLDLRTAESKGLSFALPLAKP
;
A
#
# COMPACT_ATOMS: atom_id res chain seq x y z
N MET A 1 6.97 -63.82 -26.17
CA MET A 1 8.16 -63.25 -25.50
C MET A 1 8.35 -61.80 -25.97
N ARG A 2 8.80 -60.93 -25.06
CA ARG A 2 9.09 -59.47 -25.20
C ARG A 2 7.89 -58.57 -24.87
N SER A 3 7.78 -58.11 -23.61
CA SER A 3 8.41 -56.89 -23.04
C SER A 3 7.63 -55.65 -23.45
N ALA A 4 6.79 -55.08 -22.55
CA ALA A 4 7.11 -53.95 -21.67
C ALA A 4 7.56 -52.71 -22.49
N VAL A 5 6.95 -51.53 -22.36
CA VAL A 5 7.10 -50.65 -21.18
C VAL A 5 5.97 -49.61 -21.18
N LEU A 6 5.31 -49.47 -20.02
CA LEU A 6 4.48 -48.31 -19.68
C LEU A 6 5.38 -47.06 -19.62
N VAL A 7 5.08 -46.03 -20.41
CA VAL A 7 5.64 -44.69 -20.21
C VAL A 7 4.65 -43.88 -19.38
N SER A 8 4.89 -43.86 -18.06
CA SER A 8 4.23 -42.96 -17.13
C SER A 8 4.68 -41.52 -17.43
N LEU A 9 3.83 -40.75 -18.11
CA LEU A 9 3.99 -39.30 -18.23
C LEU A 9 3.78 -38.66 -16.85
N LEU A 10 4.87 -38.55 -16.09
CA LEU A 10 5.03 -37.61 -14.99
C LEU A 10 5.15 -36.21 -15.59
N LEU A 11 4.01 -35.63 -15.98
CA LEU A 11 3.92 -34.19 -16.20
C LEU A 11 4.03 -33.53 -14.83
N VAL A 12 5.26 -33.08 -14.55
CA VAL A 12 5.57 -32.14 -13.48
C VAL A 12 4.60 -30.97 -13.64
N ALA A 13 3.59 -30.94 -12.78
CA ALA A 13 2.74 -29.77 -12.59
C ALA A 13 3.65 -28.66 -12.05
N GLY A 14 4.26 -27.90 -12.95
CA GLY A 14 4.83 -26.62 -12.61
C GLY A 14 3.71 -25.84 -11.95
N ALA A 15 3.83 -25.60 -10.64
CA ALA A 15 2.85 -24.86 -9.88
C ALA A 15 2.66 -23.52 -10.58
N ALA A 16 1.58 -23.41 -11.35
CA ALA A 16 1.09 -22.15 -11.89
C ALA A 16 0.74 -21.32 -10.67
N ARG A 17 1.68 -20.47 -10.23
CA ARG A 17 1.43 -19.51 -9.17
C ARG A 17 0.27 -18.67 -9.68
N ALA A 18 -0.85 -18.77 -8.97
CA ALA A 18 -2.06 -18.03 -9.26
C ALA A 18 -1.70 -16.57 -9.58
N GLN A 19 -2.25 -16.05 -10.67
CA GLN A 19 -2.02 -14.68 -11.12
C GLN A 19 -2.27 -13.73 -9.95
N THR A 20 -1.20 -13.20 -9.37
CA THR A 20 -1.28 -12.05 -8.50
C THR A 20 -1.93 -10.93 -9.30
N ASP A 21 -2.95 -10.28 -8.73
CA ASP A 21 -3.65 -9.14 -9.33
C ASP A 21 -2.69 -7.94 -9.39
N CYS A 22 -1.75 -7.99 -10.33
CA CYS A 22 -0.70 -7.00 -10.54
C CYS A 22 -1.23 -5.68 -11.10
N ALA A 23 -2.54 -5.58 -11.35
CA ALA A 23 -3.18 -4.34 -11.73
C ALA A 23 -3.23 -3.35 -10.56
N LYS A 24 -3.18 -3.82 -9.31
CA LYS A 24 -3.33 -2.96 -8.13
C LYS A 24 -1.98 -2.70 -7.45
N PRO A 25 -1.61 -1.43 -7.24
CA PRO A 25 -0.48 -1.12 -6.37
C PRO A 25 -0.80 -1.50 -4.92
N VAL A 26 0.23 -1.50 -4.08
CA VAL A 26 0.12 -1.73 -2.64
C VAL A 26 0.88 -0.63 -1.89
N VAL A 27 0.44 -0.35 -0.67
CA VAL A 27 1.20 0.49 0.27
C VAL A 27 2.20 -0.40 1.00
N GLN A 28 3.46 0.00 0.98
CA GLN A 28 4.57 -0.71 1.60
C GLN A 28 5.14 0.13 2.72
N LEU A 29 5.27 -0.46 3.91
CA LEU A 29 6.05 0.11 5.00
C LEU A 29 7.50 -0.30 4.83
N LEU A 30 8.39 0.68 4.82
CA LEU A 30 9.82 0.49 4.69
C LEU A 30 10.52 0.94 5.97
N ARG A 31 11.61 0.26 6.31
CA ARG A 31 12.60 0.70 7.30
C ARG A 31 13.95 0.76 6.59
N ASN A 32 14.60 1.91 6.59
CA ASN A 32 15.88 2.10 5.88
C ASN A 32 15.80 1.65 4.41
N ASN A 33 14.74 2.06 3.70
CA ASN A 33 14.44 1.68 2.31
C ASN A 33 14.23 0.19 2.02
N GLN A 34 14.15 -0.65 3.05
CA GLN A 34 13.84 -2.08 2.91
C GLN A 34 12.40 -2.36 3.36
N PRO A 35 11.63 -3.17 2.61
CA PRO A 35 10.30 -3.60 3.04
C PRO A 35 10.33 -4.23 4.43
N LEU A 36 9.42 -3.80 5.30
CA LEU A 36 9.26 -4.41 6.61
C LEU A 36 8.53 -5.76 6.44
N ALA A 37 9.18 -6.84 6.85
CA ALA A 37 8.57 -8.17 6.81
C ALA A 37 7.60 -8.33 7.98
N GLY A 38 6.29 -8.27 7.69
CA GLY A 38 5.23 -8.52 8.66
C GLY A 38 4.75 -7.28 9.45
N PRO A 39 3.71 -7.43 10.27
CA PRO A 39 3.21 -6.34 11.11
C PRO A 39 4.31 -5.91 12.08
N ALA A 40 4.69 -4.64 12.04
CA ALA A 40 5.60 -4.07 13.02
C ALA A 40 4.88 -4.00 14.38
N SER A 41 5.52 -4.49 15.44
CA SER A 41 5.02 -4.25 16.80
C SER A 41 5.07 -2.76 17.15
N ALA A 42 5.99 -1.98 16.56
CA ALA A 42 6.12 -0.54 16.80
C ALA A 42 6.41 0.20 15.50
N LEU A 43 6.10 1.50 15.43
CA LEU A 43 6.49 2.34 14.29
C LEU A 43 8.01 2.60 14.34
N PRO A 44 8.80 2.12 13.36
CA PRO A 44 10.24 2.33 13.39
C PRO A 44 10.63 3.81 13.28
N ALA A 45 11.71 4.22 13.93
CA ALA A 45 12.18 5.62 13.91
C ALA A 45 12.52 6.13 12.49
N ALA A 46 12.95 5.24 11.59
CA ALA A 46 13.24 5.53 10.19
C ALA A 46 12.22 4.85 9.26
N ALA A 47 10.95 4.97 9.61
CA ALA A 47 9.86 4.40 8.83
C ALA A 47 9.42 5.34 7.71
N THR A 48 9.27 4.79 6.52
CA THR A 48 8.70 5.48 5.37
C THR A 48 7.62 4.63 4.74
N LEU A 49 6.58 5.26 4.20
CA LEU A 49 5.62 4.56 3.37
C LEU A 49 5.85 4.88 1.91
N ARG A 50 5.64 3.88 1.08
CA ARG A 50 5.76 3.95 -0.37
C ARG A 50 4.53 3.30 -1.01
N VAL A 51 4.10 3.82 -2.16
CA VAL A 51 3.24 3.07 -3.08
C VAL A 51 4.10 2.35 -4.11
N GLY A 52 3.84 1.07 -4.31
CA GLY A 52 4.64 0.23 -5.20
C GLY A 52 3.83 -0.94 -5.77
N PRO A 53 4.45 -1.72 -6.67
CA PRO A 53 3.81 -2.93 -7.18
C PRO A 53 3.67 -3.98 -6.07
N GLY A 54 2.66 -4.85 -6.22
CA GLY A 54 2.50 -6.02 -5.36
C GLY A 54 3.71 -6.97 -5.44
N ALA A 55 3.85 -7.84 -4.43
CA ALA A 55 4.91 -8.85 -4.43
C ALA A 55 4.77 -9.79 -5.65
N GLY A 56 5.87 -9.98 -6.39
CA GLY A 56 5.89 -10.81 -7.59
C GLY A 56 5.36 -10.13 -8.86
N CYS A 57 5.03 -8.84 -8.81
CA CYS A 57 4.61 -8.06 -9.98
C CYS A 57 5.79 -7.36 -10.66
N PRO A 58 5.69 -7.04 -11.96
CA PRO A 58 6.71 -6.27 -12.68
C PRO A 58 7.00 -4.93 -11.99
N ALA A 59 8.24 -4.45 -12.17
CA ALA A 59 8.62 -3.14 -11.68
C ALA A 59 7.76 -2.06 -12.36
N GLN A 60 7.11 -1.24 -11.54
CA GLN A 60 6.27 -0.13 -11.97
C GLN A 60 6.37 0.99 -10.93
N ASP A 61 6.54 2.22 -11.41
CA ASP A 61 6.62 3.38 -10.55
C ASP A 61 5.25 4.00 -10.33
N TYR A 62 4.97 4.29 -9.07
CA TYR A 62 3.73 4.90 -8.61
C TYR A 62 4.04 6.12 -7.74
N ARG A 63 3.11 7.07 -7.72
CA ARG A 63 3.20 8.27 -6.89
C ARG A 63 1.85 8.60 -6.26
N PHE A 64 1.88 9.05 -5.01
CA PHE A 64 0.72 9.67 -4.38
C PHE A 64 0.45 11.02 -5.05
N ARG A 65 -0.78 11.25 -5.50
CA ARG A 65 -1.26 12.57 -5.93
C ARG A 65 -1.85 13.33 -4.76
N HIS A 66 -2.63 12.65 -3.92
CA HIS A 66 -3.19 13.21 -2.70
C HIS A 66 -3.47 12.09 -1.69
N ALA A 67 -2.74 12.04 -0.59
CA ALA A 67 -3.02 11.09 0.47
C ALA A 67 -2.98 11.78 1.83
N GLN A 68 -3.93 11.42 2.69
CA GLN A 68 -3.98 11.89 4.06
C GLN A 68 -3.60 10.74 4.98
N LEU A 69 -2.65 11.00 5.86
CA LEU A 69 -2.05 10.02 6.75
C LEU A 69 -2.16 10.51 8.19
N THR A 70 -2.67 9.67 9.09
CA THR A 70 -2.83 10.04 10.50
C THR A 70 -2.78 8.80 11.39
N LEU A 71 -2.52 9.01 12.67
CA LEU A 71 -2.72 7.99 13.69
C LEU A 71 -4.20 8.00 14.09
N VAL A 72 -4.74 6.83 14.42
CA VAL A 72 -6.10 6.68 14.95
C VAL A 72 -6.03 6.09 16.35
N ARG A 73 -6.61 6.82 17.31
CA ARG A 73 -6.71 6.43 18.72
C ARG A 73 -8.17 6.27 19.10
N HIS A 74 -8.57 5.08 19.54
CA HIS A 74 -9.96 4.77 19.88
C HIS A 74 -10.96 5.19 18.79
N GLY A 75 -10.60 5.00 17.51
CA GLY A 75 -11.43 5.36 16.35
C GLY A 75 -11.42 6.84 15.97
N ARG A 76 -10.58 7.68 16.60
CA ARG A 76 -10.47 9.12 16.29
C ARG A 76 -9.10 9.46 15.70
N PRO A 77 -9.02 10.27 14.62
CA PRO A 77 -7.76 10.79 14.10
C PRO A 77 -6.99 11.61 15.14
N VAL A 78 -5.65 11.49 15.12
CA VAL A 78 -4.72 12.20 16.00
C VAL A 78 -3.79 13.06 15.15
N LEU A 79 -3.62 14.33 15.54
CA LEU A 79 -2.73 15.24 14.85
C LEU A 79 -1.24 14.88 15.10
N PRO A 80 -0.37 15.09 14.10
CA PRO A 80 -0.65 15.74 12.81
C PRO A 80 -1.29 14.81 11.78
N ILE A 81 -2.06 15.39 10.86
CA ILE A 81 -2.41 14.74 9.58
C ILE A 81 -1.34 15.13 8.57
N LEU A 82 -0.69 14.16 7.95
CA LEU A 82 0.29 14.39 6.89
C LEU A 82 -0.41 14.35 5.53
N LEU A 83 -0.21 15.39 4.73
CA LEU A 83 -0.61 15.44 3.33
C LEU A 83 0.56 14.96 2.46
N VAL A 84 0.29 14.00 1.58
CA VAL A 84 1.32 13.31 0.81
C VAL A 84 1.03 13.38 -0.69
N GLU A 85 1.99 13.94 -1.42
CA GLU A 85 1.96 14.10 -2.89
C GLU A 85 3.27 13.62 -3.55
N LYS A 86 4.02 12.79 -2.82
CA LYS A 86 5.35 12.28 -3.18
C LYS A 86 5.27 10.76 -3.39
N PRO A 87 6.27 10.10 -4.00
CA PRO A 87 6.28 8.63 -4.10
C PRO A 87 6.48 7.95 -2.73
N GLN A 88 7.03 8.68 -1.76
CA GLN A 88 7.27 8.20 -0.41
C GLN A 88 6.95 9.30 0.63
N VAL A 89 6.55 8.88 1.82
CA VAL A 89 6.32 9.76 2.98
C VAL A 89 7.12 9.28 4.18
N ASP A 90 7.74 10.23 4.86
CA ASP A 90 8.44 10.02 6.12
C ASP A 90 7.46 10.05 7.29
N LEU A 91 7.49 9.01 8.13
CA LEU A 91 6.59 8.86 9.28
C LEU A 91 7.13 9.44 10.58
N ARG A 92 8.36 9.97 10.59
CA ARG A 92 8.95 10.62 11.77
C ARG A 92 8.04 11.65 12.44
N PRO A 93 7.29 12.51 11.71
CA PRO A 93 6.40 13.48 12.33
C PRO A 93 5.29 12.87 13.21
N LEU A 94 4.95 11.59 13.01
CA LEU A 94 3.93 10.89 13.81
C LEU A 94 4.51 10.29 15.09
N LEU A 95 5.83 10.09 15.17
CA LEU A 95 6.49 9.45 16.32
C LEU A 95 6.30 10.23 17.62
N SER A 96 6.19 11.56 17.56
CA SER A 96 5.96 12.39 18.75
C SER A 96 4.54 12.29 19.30
N SER A 97 3.56 12.01 18.44
CA SER A 97 2.14 11.90 18.82
C SER A 97 1.72 10.47 19.14
N TYR A 98 2.59 9.51 18.82
CA TYR A 98 2.37 8.08 18.89
C TYR A 98 2.25 7.56 20.34
N GLN A 99 1.21 6.77 20.61
CA GLN A 99 0.98 6.05 21.87
C GLN A 99 0.65 4.57 21.64
N THR A 100 0.90 3.74 22.65
CA THR A 100 0.51 2.32 22.64
C THR A 100 -0.98 2.18 22.34
N GLY A 101 -1.33 1.30 21.40
CA GLY A 101 -2.72 1.06 21.01
C GLY A 101 -3.22 1.98 19.91
N ASP A 102 -2.43 2.95 19.47
CA ASP A 102 -2.71 3.70 18.25
C ASP A 102 -2.61 2.77 17.03
N GLN A 103 -3.37 3.12 15.99
CA GLN A 103 -3.28 2.49 14.69
C GLN A 103 -2.80 3.51 13.67
N LEU A 104 -1.79 3.17 12.89
CA LEU A 104 -1.50 3.93 11.68
C LEU A 104 -2.56 3.58 10.64
N GLN A 105 -3.40 4.54 10.27
CA GLN A 105 -4.44 4.33 9.26
C GLN A 105 -4.20 5.21 8.04
N ILE A 106 -4.37 4.58 6.89
CA ILE A 106 -4.27 5.20 5.58
C ILE A 106 -5.39 4.69 4.73
N PHE A 107 -6.05 5.64 4.09
CA PHE A 107 -6.92 5.36 2.96
C PHE A 107 -6.54 6.29 1.81
N ILE A 108 -6.27 5.71 0.65
CA ILE A 108 -5.89 6.45 -0.56
C ILE A 108 -6.79 5.98 -1.69
N PRO A 109 -7.73 6.81 -2.15
CA PRO A 109 -8.51 6.51 -3.34
C PRO A 109 -7.60 6.23 -4.54
N TYR A 110 -7.95 5.28 -5.41
CA TYR A 110 -7.11 4.97 -6.60
C TYR A 110 -6.93 6.18 -7.55
N GLN A 111 -7.90 7.09 -7.60
CA GLN A 111 -7.80 8.37 -8.34
C GLN A 111 -6.67 9.28 -7.84
N ASP A 112 -6.26 9.10 -6.58
CA ASP A 112 -5.20 9.85 -5.93
C ASP A 112 -3.86 9.09 -5.94
N VAL A 113 -3.76 8.05 -6.77
CA VAL A 113 -2.53 7.34 -7.11
C VAL A 113 -2.30 7.47 -8.61
N ALA A 114 -1.07 7.84 -8.99
CA ALA A 114 -0.65 7.93 -10.38
C ALA A 114 0.39 6.87 -10.72
N LEU A 115 0.31 6.36 -11.95
CA LEU A 115 1.43 5.75 -12.65
C LEU A 115 2.40 6.84 -13.09
N VAL A 116 3.70 6.58 -12.91
CA VAL A 116 4.75 7.44 -13.43
C VAL A 116 5.18 6.89 -14.78
N GLY A 117 4.94 7.65 -15.85
CA GLY A 117 5.40 7.33 -17.20
C GLY A 117 6.91 7.54 -17.36
N PRO A 118 7.52 7.02 -18.44
CA PRO A 118 8.97 7.09 -18.66
C PRO A 118 9.51 8.52 -18.82
N ASN A 119 8.66 9.46 -19.19
CA ASN A 119 8.96 10.89 -19.28
C ASN A 119 8.55 11.67 -18.02
N GLY A 120 8.23 10.99 -16.91
CA GLY A 120 7.77 11.60 -15.66
C GLY A 120 6.31 12.06 -15.66
N THR A 121 5.56 11.78 -16.73
CA THR A 121 4.10 12.05 -16.76
C THR A 121 3.37 11.27 -15.69
N LEU A 122 2.37 11.91 -15.08
CA LEU A 122 1.55 11.29 -14.04
C LEU A 122 0.18 10.96 -14.62
N THR A 123 -0.08 9.67 -14.80
CA THR A 123 -1.38 9.16 -15.27
C THR A 123 -2.14 8.57 -14.09
N PRO A 124 -3.30 9.14 -13.69
CA PRO A 124 -4.11 8.57 -12.62
C PRO A 124 -4.49 7.11 -12.89
N LEU A 125 -4.48 6.27 -11.86
CA LEU A 125 -4.86 4.85 -12.00
C LEU A 125 -6.34 4.66 -12.33
N LEU A 126 -7.18 5.55 -11.84
CA LEU A 126 -8.55 5.70 -12.28
C LEU A 126 -8.77 7.16 -12.66
N PRO A 127 -9.57 7.44 -13.71
CA PRO A 127 -10.00 8.80 -13.98
C PRO A 127 -10.67 9.36 -12.73
N ALA A 128 -10.42 10.64 -12.43
CA ALA A 128 -11.14 11.30 -11.36
C ALA A 128 -12.63 11.20 -11.69
N ARG A 129 -13.41 10.49 -10.86
CA ARG A 129 -14.86 10.70 -10.92
C ARG A 129 -15.10 12.17 -10.62
N ASP A 130 -15.99 12.82 -11.37
CA ASP A 130 -16.47 14.18 -11.13
C ASP A 130 -17.16 14.26 -9.75
N ALA A 131 -16.38 14.14 -8.69
CA ALA A 131 -16.81 14.31 -7.34
C ALA A 131 -16.26 15.67 -6.95
N ARG A 132 -17.18 16.65 -6.87
CA ARG A 132 -17.02 17.86 -6.08
C ARG A 132 -16.79 17.46 -4.61
N ARG A 133 -15.65 16.84 -4.27
CA ARG A 133 -15.27 16.55 -2.90
C ARG A 133 -14.50 17.75 -2.38
N GLN A 134 -15.10 18.45 -1.43
CA GLN A 134 -14.43 19.53 -0.71
C GLN A 134 -13.17 18.97 -0.03
N PRO A 135 -12.01 19.65 -0.09
CA PRO A 135 -10.71 19.15 0.38
C PRO A 135 -10.58 18.82 1.89
N GLY A 136 -11.65 18.91 2.68
CA GLY A 136 -11.58 18.94 4.14
C GLY A 136 -12.12 17.72 4.89
N GLN A 137 -12.83 16.79 4.24
CA GLN A 137 -13.48 15.69 4.94
C GLN A 137 -12.72 14.38 4.74
N LEU A 138 -12.04 13.92 5.79
CA LEU A 138 -11.48 12.58 5.92
C LEU A 138 -12.64 11.58 5.92
N ASP A 139 -13.10 11.19 4.73
CA ASP A 139 -14.13 10.18 4.56
C ASP A 139 -13.53 8.79 4.77
N LEU A 140 -13.35 8.43 6.04
CA LEU A 140 -12.92 7.11 6.49
C LEU A 140 -14.03 6.04 6.32
N ARG A 141 -15.19 6.39 5.74
CA ARG A 141 -16.42 5.58 5.81
C ARG A 141 -16.96 5.05 4.48
N THR A 142 -16.48 5.47 3.32
CA THR A 142 -17.13 5.01 2.08
C THR A 142 -16.56 3.72 1.55
N ALA A 143 -17.29 2.63 1.79
CA ALA A 143 -17.28 1.39 1.03
C ALA A 143 -17.42 1.60 -0.51
N GLU A 144 -17.74 2.83 -0.94
CA GLU A 144 -17.88 3.24 -2.33
C GLU A 144 -16.57 3.72 -3.00
N SER A 145 -15.57 4.14 -2.23
CA SER A 145 -14.25 4.47 -2.81
C SER A 145 -13.36 3.24 -2.84
N LYS A 146 -13.16 2.67 -4.03
CA LYS A 146 -12.09 1.70 -4.26
C LYS A 146 -10.75 2.42 -4.07
N GLY A 147 -9.91 1.90 -3.19
CA GLY A 147 -8.64 2.51 -2.86
C GLY A 147 -7.68 1.56 -2.17
N LEU A 148 -6.51 2.09 -1.83
CA LEU A 148 -5.50 1.43 -1.01
C LEU A 148 -5.81 1.72 0.45
N SER A 149 -5.98 0.66 1.23
CA SER A 149 -6.11 0.75 2.69
C SER A 149 -4.90 0.11 3.35
N PHE A 150 -4.31 0.80 4.31
CA PHE A 150 -3.26 0.27 5.16
C PHE A 150 -3.59 0.58 6.61
N ALA A 151 -3.59 -0.46 7.44
CA ALA A 151 -3.80 -0.37 8.87
C ALA A 151 -2.72 -1.17 9.58
N LEU A 152 -2.00 -0.52 10.50
CA LEU A 152 -0.99 -1.17 11.32
C LEU A 152 -1.25 -0.84 12.79
N PRO A 153 -1.61 -1.82 13.63
CA PRO A 153 -1.63 -1.62 15.08
C PRO A 153 -0.21 -1.38 15.59
N LEU A 154 -0.05 -0.39 16.46
CA LEU A 154 1.24 0.01 16.98
C LEU A 154 1.28 -0.19 18.52
N ALA A 155 2.17 -1.05 18.99
CA ALA A 155 2.58 -1.19 20.38
C ALA A 155 3.87 -0.41 20.66
N LYS A 156 3.90 0.35 21.75
CA LYS A 156 5.09 1.16 22.08
C LYS A 156 6.24 0.19 22.37
N PRO A 157 7.45 0.44 21.83
CA PRO A 157 8.60 -0.40 22.10
C PRO A 157 8.93 -0.46 23.59
#